data_AF-A0A2S9GPT2-F1
#
_entry.id   AF-A0A2S9GPT2-F1
#
_cell.length_a   1.000
_cell.length_b   1.000
_cell.length_c   1.000
_cell.angle_alpha   90.00
_cell.angle_beta   90.00
_cell.angle_gamma   90.00
#
_symmetry.space_group_name_H-M   'P 1'
#
loop_
_entity.id
_entity.type
_entity.pdbx_description
1 polymer ?
#
loop_
_entity_poly.entity_id
_entity_poly.type
_entity_poly.pdbx_seq_one_letter_code
_entity_poly.pdbx_strand_id
1 'polypeptide(L)' 'PITLGHEMAGPIAEVGDGVEDFAVGDRVAVGWFGGNCNRCIPCRRGSFMQCERMQVPSWQYPGGYAESVTAPAT' A
#
# COMPACT_ATOMS: atom_id res chain seq x y z
N PRO A 1 1.59 16.01 -10.62
CA PRO A 1 0.56 16.22 -9.57
C PRO A 1 0.32 14.89 -8.86
N ILE A 2 0.04 14.90 -7.55
CA ILE A 2 -0.21 13.67 -6.77
C ILE A 2 -1.50 13.81 -5.99
N THR A 3 -2.35 12.79 -6.02
CA THR A 3 -3.57 12.72 -5.19
C THR A 3 -3.16 12.52 -3.73
N LEU A 4 -3.79 13.26 -2.82
CA LEU A 4 -3.54 13.15 -1.38
C LEU A 4 -4.43 12.08 -0.73
N GLY A 5 -4.23 11.83 0.56
CA GLY A 5 -4.99 10.87 1.37
C GLY A 5 -4.21 9.60 1.66
N HIS A 6 -3.97 9.33 2.94
CA HIS A 6 -3.21 8.16 3.41
C HIS A 6 -3.94 7.38 4.51
N GLU A 7 -5.24 7.63 4.67
CA GLU A 7 -6.13 6.90 5.57
C GLU A 7 -7.30 6.36 4.75
N MET A 8 -7.03 5.25 4.05
CA MET A 8 -7.94 4.69 3.06
C MET A 8 -8.58 3.42 3.62
N ALA A 9 -9.88 3.26 3.40
CA ALA A 9 -10.59 2.02 3.71
C ALA A 9 -11.64 1.75 2.64
N GLY A 10 -11.75 0.51 2.17
CA GLY A 10 -12.66 0.15 1.10
C GLY A 10 -12.56 -1.32 0.68
N PRO A 11 -13.43 -1.77 -0.24
CA PRO A 11 -13.33 -3.09 -0.83
C PRO A 11 -12.24 -3.16 -1.91
N ILE A 12 -11.58 -4.30 -2.05
CA ILE A 12 -10.71 -4.58 -3.19
C ILE A 12 -11.56 -4.76 -4.45
N ALA A 13 -11.32 -3.93 -5.47
CA ALA A 13 -11.99 -4.03 -6.77
C ALA A 13 -11.29 -5.02 -7.71
N GLU A 14 -9.95 -5.06 -7.67
CA GLU A 14 -9.10 -5.90 -8.52
C GLU A 14 -7.83 -6.31 -7.75
N VAL A 15 -7.28 -7.48 -8.07
CA VAL A 15 -5.98 -7.96 -7.54
C VAL A 15 -4.99 -8.13 -8.69
N GLY A 16 -3.74 -7.73 -8.46
CA GLY A 16 -2.67 -7.91 -9.44
C GLY A 16 -2.13 -9.35 -9.48
N ASP A 17 -1.45 -9.70 -10.57
CA ASP A 17 -0.82 -11.02 -10.72
C ASP A 17 0.15 -11.32 -9.56
N GLY A 18 0.02 -12.50 -8.97
CA GLY A 18 0.87 -12.96 -7.86
C GLY A 18 0.51 -12.44 -6.47
N VAL A 19 -0.61 -11.70 -6.33
CA VAL A 19 -1.19 -11.40 -5.02
C VAL A 19 -2.05 -12.58 -4.57
N GLU A 20 -1.64 -13.26 -3.50
CA GLU A 20 -2.30 -14.49 -3.00
C GLU A 20 -3.07 -14.27 -1.69
N ASP A 21 -2.70 -13.24 -0.91
CA ASP A 21 -3.24 -13.00 0.43
C ASP A 21 -4.58 -12.24 0.45
N PHE A 22 -5.08 -11.82 -0.72
CA PHE A 22 -6.25 -10.97 -0.86
C PHE A 22 -7.17 -11.43 -1.99
N ALA A 23 -8.47 -11.19 -1.83
CA ALA A 23 -9.48 -11.44 -2.84
C ALA A 23 -10.32 -10.18 -3.14
N VAL A 24 -10.90 -10.14 -4.34
CA VAL A 24 -11.89 -9.12 -4.72
C VAL A 24 -13.06 -9.15 -3.73
N GLY A 25 -13.46 -7.97 -3.23
CA GLY A 25 -14.51 -7.81 -2.24
C GLY A 25 -14.02 -7.73 -0.78
N ASP A 26 -12.78 -8.13 -0.49
CA ASP A 26 -12.21 -8.00 0.85
C ASP A 26 -12.18 -6.52 1.28
N ARG A 27 -12.55 -6.26 2.53
CA ARG A 27 -12.48 -4.92 3.13
C ARG A 27 -11.11 -4.72 3.73
N VAL A 28 -10.36 -3.78 3.18
CA VAL A 28 -8.99 -3.47 3.60
C VAL A 28 -8.84 -2.02 3.99
N ALA A 29 -7.73 -1.72 4.66
CA ALA A 29 -7.29 -0.37 4.95
C ALA A 29 -5.84 -0.18 4.54
N VAL A 30 -5.52 1.00 4.00
CA VAL A 30 -4.15 1.41 3.67
C VAL A 30 -3.86 2.69 4.45
N GLY A 31 -2.93 2.60 5.39
CA GLY A 31 -2.51 3.69 6.26
C GLY A 31 -1.27 4.43 5.74
N TRP A 32 -0.75 5.34 6.57
CA TRP A 32 0.46 6.14 6.28
C TRP A 32 1.63 5.32 5.73
N PHE A 33 1.90 4.16 6.30
CA PHE A 33 3.09 3.39 5.92
C PHE A 33 2.99 2.83 4.49
N GLY A 34 1.78 2.49 4.05
CA GLY A 34 1.41 2.16 2.66
C GLY A 34 2.05 0.93 2.00
N GLY A 35 3.19 0.45 2.51
CA GLY A 35 3.85 -0.76 2.04
C GLY A 35 5.36 -0.75 2.24
N ASN A 36 5.98 -1.88 1.95
CA ASN A 36 7.41 -2.09 2.11
C ASN A 36 7.99 -3.10 1.12
N CYS A 37 9.27 -2.94 0.77
CA CYS A 37 9.88 -3.79 -0.26
C CYS A 37 10.17 -5.24 0.14
N ASN A 38 9.96 -5.63 1.40
CA ASN A 38 10.34 -6.92 1.99
C ASN A 38 11.80 -7.40 1.79
N ARG A 39 12.70 -6.57 1.23
CA ARG A 39 14.04 -6.99 0.79
C ARG A 39 15.20 -6.27 1.49
N CYS A 40 15.03 -5.01 1.90
CA CYS A 40 16.10 -4.23 2.56
C CYS A 40 16.41 -4.73 3.98
N ILE A 41 17.56 -4.30 4.55
CA ILE A 41 17.98 -4.73 5.90
C ILE A 41 16.89 -4.45 6.95
N PRO A 42 16.26 -3.26 6.99
CA PRO A 42 15.16 -3.00 7.92
C PRO A 42 13.97 -3.94 7.75
N CYS A 43 13.49 -4.16 6.52
CA CYS A 43 12.37 -5.07 6.27
C CYS A 43 12.68 -6.50 6.71
N ARG A 44 13.88 -7.01 6.42
CA ARG A 44 14.29 -8.36 6.85
C ARG A 44 14.38 -8.51 8.36
N ARG A 45 14.47 -7.39 9.10
CA ARG A 45 14.45 -7.34 10.56
C ARG A 45 13.05 -7.05 11.13
N GLY A 46 12.01 -7.00 10.30
CA GLY A 46 10.65 -6.61 10.71
C GLY A 46 10.50 -5.12 11.03
N SER A 47 11.53 -4.32 10.79
CA SER A 47 11.53 -2.87 10.97
C SER A 47 10.98 -2.20 9.71
N PHE A 48 9.72 -2.49 9.39
CA PHE A 48 9.13 -2.11 8.11
C PHE A 48 9.07 -0.59 7.92
N MET A 49 8.71 0.18 8.96
CA MET A 49 8.66 1.64 8.90
C MET A 49 9.97 2.31 8.46
N GLN A 50 11.11 1.63 8.62
CA GLN A 50 12.42 2.09 8.19
C GLN A 50 12.81 1.56 6.80
N CYS A 51 11.85 1.09 6.01
CA CYS A 51 12.10 0.57 4.67
C CYS A 51 12.83 1.60 3.81
N GLU A 52 14.01 1.22 3.28
CA GLU A 52 14.82 2.08 2.42
C GLU A 52 14.15 2.42 1.08
N ARG A 53 13.12 1.65 0.70
CA ARG A 53 12.41 1.81 -0.58
C ARG A 53 11.03 2.44 -0.46
N MET A 54 10.54 2.71 0.75
CA MET A 54 9.27 3.38 1.12
C MET A 54 8.11 3.28 0.13
N GLN A 55 6.93 2.87 0.57
CA GLN A 55 5.73 2.91 -0.28
C GLN A 55 4.63 3.67 0.44
N VAL A 56 4.81 4.98 0.61
CA VAL A 56 3.84 5.87 1.28
C VAL A 56 2.86 6.48 0.27
N PRO A 57 1.55 6.33 0.46
CA PRO A 57 0.54 6.97 -0.38
C PRO A 57 0.64 8.49 -0.23
N SER A 58 0.27 9.23 -1.27
CA SER A 58 0.47 10.69 -1.38
C SER A 58 1.93 11.13 -1.49
N TRP A 59 2.89 10.20 -1.55
CA TRP A 59 4.30 10.51 -1.75
C TRP A 59 4.91 9.66 -2.86
N GLN A 60 4.98 8.33 -2.70
CA GLN A 60 5.53 7.44 -3.73
C GLN A 60 4.47 6.99 -4.75
N TYR A 61 3.19 6.99 -4.38
CA TYR A 61 2.07 6.70 -5.29
C TYR A 61 0.83 7.52 -4.89
N PRO A 62 -0.19 7.64 -5.76
CA PRO A 62 -1.40 8.41 -5.47
C PRO A 62 -2.09 7.96 -4.17
N GLY A 63 -2.63 8.92 -3.43
CA GLY A 63 -3.45 8.69 -2.25
C GLY A 63 -4.93 8.51 -2.56
N GLY A 64 -5.73 8.27 -1.50
CA GLY A 64 -7.12 7.87 -1.62
C GLY A 64 -8.17 8.97 -1.52
N TYR A 65 -7.83 10.24 -1.66
CA TYR A 65 -8.82 11.30 -1.94
C TYR A 65 -9.29 11.21 -3.41
N ALA A 66 -9.81 10.03 -3.75
CA ALA A 66 -10.28 9.60 -5.06
C ALA A 66 -11.27 8.45 -4.86
N GLU A 67 -12.04 8.12 -5.90
CA GLU A 67 -13.00 7.00 -5.88
C GLU A 67 -12.31 5.63 -5.90
N SER A 68 -11.07 5.57 -6.40
CA SER A 68 -10.23 4.37 -6.40
C SER A 68 -8.74 4.72 -6.37
N VAL A 69 -7.92 3.76 -5.95
CA VAL A 69 -6.47 3.88 -5.86
C VAL A 69 -5.82 2.51 -5.99
N THR A 70 -4.67 2.43 -6.66
CA THR A 70 -3.84 1.23 -6.70
C THR A 70 -2.81 1.32 -5.57
N ALA A 71 -2.81 0.32 -4.68
CA ALA A 71 -1.85 0.21 -3.58
C ALA A 71 -0.99 -1.05 -3.73
N PRO A 72 0.28 -1.04 -3.30
CA PRO A 72 1.08 -2.26 -3.19
C PRO A 72 0.46 -3.25 -2.20
N ALA A 73 0.52 -4.54 -2.51
CA ALA A 73 0.11 -5.61 -1.58
C ALA A 73 1.17 -5.93 -0.51
N THR A 74 2.30 -5.23 -0.52
CA THR A 74 3.48 -5.47 0.32
C THR A 74 4.01 -4.18 0.89
#